data_AF-A0A6J6FT19-F1
#
_entry.id   AF-A0A6J6FT19-F1
#
_cell.length_a   1.000
_cell.length_b   1.000
_cell.length_c   1.000
_cell.angle_alpha   90.00
_cell.angle_beta   90.00
_cell.angle_gamma   90.00
#
_symmetry.space_group_name_H-M   'P 1'
#
loop_
_entity.id
_entity.type
_entity.pdbx_description
1 polymer ?
#
loop_
_entity_poly.entity_id
_entity_poly.type
_entity_poly.pdbx_seq_one_letter_code
_entity_poly.pdbx_strand_id
1 'polypeptide(L)'
;MNPKIDKVGFSLRIDDLPDHYIHKQDVITWESQFWRKKLSNGFYSAPIDTTFAMHRPGGGHINANSLRSAPPYLARHLPWYYDLSKPSAEIDYYNKNADQLISNWNNENLPASVKAVLVKLRAENIAREQKI
;
A
#
# COMPACT_ATOMS: atom_id res chain seq x y z
N MET A 1 9.47 -10.60 -23.20
CA MET A 1 9.84 -10.48 -21.76
C MET A 1 10.60 -9.19 -21.56
N ASN A 2 10.31 -8.40 -20.52
CA ASN A 2 11.10 -7.20 -20.19
C ASN A 2 12.21 -7.60 -19.19
N PRO A 3 13.48 -7.65 -19.59
CA PRO A 3 14.59 -8.10 -18.75
C PRO A 3 14.89 -7.18 -17.57
N LYS A 4 14.17 -6.08 -17.39
CA LYS A 4 14.32 -5.15 -16.26
C LYS A 4 13.28 -5.33 -15.15
N ILE A 5 12.30 -6.22 -15.28
CA ILE A 5 11.25 -6.45 -14.27
C ILE A 5 11.56 -7.66 -13.39
N ASP A 6 11.81 -7.43 -12.11
CA ASP A 6 12.27 -8.46 -11.17
C ASP A 6 11.09 -9.18 -10.50
N LYS A 7 9.97 -8.48 -10.29
CA LYS A 7 8.75 -9.08 -9.76
C LYS A 7 7.46 -8.41 -10.23
N VAL A 8 6.39 -9.19 -10.16
CA VAL A 8 5.02 -8.74 -10.46
C VAL A 8 4.11 -9.15 -9.31
N GLY A 9 3.23 -8.27 -8.88
CA GLY A 9 2.29 -8.55 -7.79
C GLY A 9 1.00 -7.74 -7.89
N PHE A 10 0.24 -7.73 -6.80
CA PHE A 10 -1.06 -7.04 -6.75
C PHE A 10 -0.90 -5.56 -6.41
N SER A 11 -1.70 -4.71 -7.06
CA SER A 11 -2.00 -3.40 -6.47
C SER A 11 -2.96 -3.60 -5.28
N LEU A 12 -2.80 -2.79 -4.24
CA LEU A 12 -3.73 -2.77 -3.13
C LEU A 12 -4.92 -1.88 -3.48
N ARG A 13 -6.12 -2.42 -3.27
CA ARG A 13 -7.36 -1.70 -3.50
C ARG A 13 -7.54 -0.60 -2.46
N ILE A 14 -7.87 0.60 -2.92
CA ILE A 14 -8.02 1.81 -2.07
C ILE A 14 -9.30 2.60 -2.34
N ASP A 15 -10.10 2.19 -3.32
CA ASP A 15 -11.35 2.84 -3.71
C ASP A 15 -12.58 2.31 -2.93
N ASP A 16 -12.42 1.25 -2.13
CA ASP A 16 -13.50 0.64 -1.33
C ASP A 16 -13.19 0.56 0.18
N LEU A 17 -12.26 1.38 0.67
CA LEU A 17 -11.95 1.42 2.10
C LEU A 17 -13.16 1.98 2.90
N PRO A 18 -13.52 1.35 4.03
CA PRO A 18 -14.68 1.78 4.81
C PRO A 18 -14.41 3.07 5.57
N ASP A 19 -15.45 3.90 5.77
CA ASP A 19 -15.34 5.19 6.45
C ASP A 19 -14.99 5.07 7.94
N HIS A 20 -15.30 3.93 8.57
CA HIS A 20 -14.93 3.68 9.97
C HIS A 20 -13.44 3.43 10.18
N TYR A 21 -12.68 3.16 9.12
CA TYR A 21 -11.26 2.92 9.24
C TYR A 21 -10.53 4.26 9.43
N ILE A 22 -10.00 4.46 10.64
CA ILE A 22 -9.43 5.73 11.12
C ILE A 22 -8.32 6.28 10.21
N HIS A 23 -7.56 5.41 9.54
CA HIS A 23 -6.44 5.81 8.66
C HIS A 23 -6.79 5.77 7.18
N LYS A 24 -8.08 5.72 6.81
CA LYS A 24 -8.54 5.61 5.41
C LYS A 24 -7.84 6.61 4.49
N GLN A 25 -7.87 7.89 4.85
CA GLN A 25 -7.31 8.94 3.99
C GLN A 25 -5.77 8.87 3.93
N ASP A 26 -5.13 8.38 4.98
CA ASP A 26 -3.68 8.23 5.06
C ASP A 26 -3.21 7.06 4.19
N VAL A 27 -3.92 5.94 4.22
CA VAL A 27 -3.69 4.81 3.31
C VAL A 27 -3.93 5.22 1.87
N ILE A 28 -5.02 5.93 1.56
CA ILE A 28 -5.29 6.42 0.19
C ILE A 28 -4.14 7.32 -0.27
N THR A 29 -3.72 8.26 0.57
CA THR A 29 -2.58 9.14 0.28
C THR A 29 -1.31 8.32 0.00
N TRP A 30 -0.98 7.37 0.88
CA TRP A 30 0.20 6.53 0.76
C TRP A 30 0.21 5.71 -0.53
N GLU A 31 -0.84 4.92 -0.75
CA GLU A 31 -0.90 3.98 -1.87
C GLU A 31 -1.12 4.67 -3.23
N SER A 32 -1.76 5.86 -3.26
CA SER A 32 -2.02 6.59 -4.52
C SER A 32 -0.77 6.78 -5.39
N GLN A 33 0.41 6.90 -4.77
CA GLN A 33 1.67 7.05 -5.50
C GLN A 33 1.96 5.87 -6.44
N PHE A 34 1.53 4.66 -6.06
CA PHE A 34 1.75 3.44 -6.83
C PHE A 34 0.79 3.28 -8.00
N TRP A 35 -0.26 4.10 -8.05
CA TRP A 35 -1.23 4.16 -9.13
C TRP A 35 -0.90 5.22 -10.20
N ARG A 36 0.20 5.98 -10.04
CA ARG A 36 0.53 7.12 -10.92
C ARG A 36 1.04 6.73 -12.31
N LYS A 37 1.79 5.62 -12.45
CA LYS A 37 2.51 5.28 -13.69
C LYS A 37 1.93 4.02 -14.34
N LYS A 38 0.81 4.16 -15.03
CA LYS A 38 0.22 3.10 -15.85
C LYS A 38 1.04 2.92 -17.13
N LEU A 39 1.38 1.68 -17.46
CA LEU A 39 2.10 1.28 -18.66
C LEU A 39 1.11 0.86 -19.76
N SER A 40 1.57 0.85 -21.02
CA SER A 40 0.76 0.44 -22.17
C SER A 40 0.26 -1.01 -22.10
N ASN A 41 0.93 -1.87 -21.32
CA ASN A 41 0.51 -3.25 -21.08
C ASN A 41 -0.55 -3.38 -19.97
N GLY A 42 -1.06 -2.26 -19.44
CA GLY A 42 -2.10 -2.22 -18.42
C GLY A 42 -1.61 -2.27 -16.97
N PHE A 43 -0.35 -2.64 -16.70
CA PHE A 43 0.22 -2.68 -15.34
C PHE A 43 0.65 -1.29 -14.85
N TYR A 44 0.86 -1.16 -13.55
CA TYR A 44 1.47 0.02 -12.94
C TYR A 44 2.94 -0.25 -12.60
N SER A 45 3.82 0.68 -12.98
CA SER A 45 5.24 0.63 -12.62
C SER A 45 5.43 1.29 -11.25
N ALA A 46 5.61 0.46 -10.23
CA ALA A 46 5.70 0.89 -8.84
C ALA A 46 6.41 -0.18 -8.01
N PRO A 47 7.21 0.19 -6.98
CA PRO A 47 7.81 -0.77 -6.07
C PRO A 47 6.77 -1.65 -5.38
N ILE A 48 7.12 -2.90 -5.10
CA ILE A 48 6.28 -3.84 -4.35
C ILE A 48 7.00 -4.23 -3.07
N ASP A 49 6.31 -4.07 -1.95
CA ASP A 49 6.75 -4.49 -0.62
C ASP A 49 5.65 -5.34 0.03
N THR A 50 5.22 -6.38 -0.68
CA THR A 50 4.11 -7.26 -0.27
C THR A 50 4.56 -8.71 -0.30
N THR A 51 4.02 -9.52 0.60
CA THR A 51 4.35 -10.94 0.77
C THR A 51 4.03 -11.78 -0.47
N PHE A 52 2.99 -11.45 -1.23
CA PHE A 52 2.63 -12.18 -2.46
C PHE A 52 3.09 -11.45 -3.72
N ALA A 53 4.12 -11.97 -4.37
CA ALA A 53 4.58 -11.55 -5.69
C ALA A 53 5.21 -12.73 -6.44
N MET A 54 5.11 -12.71 -7.76
CA MET A 54 5.84 -13.64 -8.63
C MET A 54 7.20 -13.02 -8.98
N HIS A 55 8.27 -13.75 -8.67
CA HIS A 55 9.64 -13.31 -8.90
C HIS A 55 10.23 -13.96 -10.15
N ARG A 56 11.12 -13.23 -10.83
CA ARG A 56 11.93 -13.82 -11.89
C ARG A 56 12.89 -14.87 -11.31
N PRO A 57 12.97 -16.09 -11.90
CA PRO A 57 13.97 -17.07 -11.50
C PRO A 57 15.40 -16.54 -11.65
N GLY A 58 16.26 -16.80 -10.66
CA GLY A 58 17.68 -16.44 -10.69
C GLY A 58 17.99 -14.93 -10.63
N GLY A 59 16.99 -14.07 -10.44
CA GLY A 59 17.17 -12.63 -10.24
C GLY A 59 17.29 -12.27 -8.74
N GLY A 60 17.90 -11.12 -8.46
CA GLY A 60 17.92 -10.54 -7.10
C GLY A 60 16.56 -9.98 -6.67
N HIS A 61 16.36 -9.86 -5.35
CA HIS A 61 15.12 -9.33 -4.77
C HIS A 61 15.13 -7.78 -4.72
N ILE A 62 15.20 -7.11 -5.87
CA ILE A 62 15.18 -5.65 -5.93
C ILE A 62 13.74 -5.14 -5.96
N ASN A 63 13.32 -4.38 -4.94
CA ASN A 63 11.95 -3.88 -4.83
C ASN A 63 11.57 -2.85 -5.91
N ALA A 64 12.53 -2.07 -6.41
CA ALA A 64 12.28 -0.93 -7.30
C ALA A 64 11.78 -1.34 -8.71
N ASN A 65 12.16 -2.52 -9.18
CA ASN A 65 11.89 -3.00 -10.54
C ASN A 65 10.66 -3.90 -10.58
N SER A 66 9.52 -3.34 -10.19
CA SER A 66 8.29 -4.11 -9.99
C SER A 66 7.14 -3.61 -10.85
N LEU A 67 6.22 -4.54 -11.17
CA LEU A 67 4.92 -4.22 -11.77
C LEU A 67 3.79 -4.62 -10.84
N ARG A 68 2.85 -3.69 -10.61
CA ARG A 68 1.61 -3.97 -9.92
C ARG A 68 0.47 -4.14 -10.92
N SER A 69 -0.39 -5.12 -10.71
CA SER A 69 -1.55 -5.38 -11.57
C SER A 69 -2.60 -4.29 -11.49
N ALA A 70 -3.44 -4.21 -12.51
CA ALA A 70 -4.58 -3.31 -12.60
C ALA A 70 -5.90 -4.07 -12.38
N PRO A 71 -7.03 -3.37 -12.18
CA PRO A 71 -8.34 -4.01 -12.15
C PRO A 71 -8.54 -4.97 -13.34
N PRO A 72 -9.19 -6.14 -13.12
CA PRO A 72 -9.85 -6.58 -11.89
C PRO A 72 -8.94 -7.29 -10.87
N TYR A 73 -7.64 -7.43 -11.14
CA TYR A 73 -6.72 -8.22 -10.33
C TYR A 73 -6.09 -7.39 -9.20
N LEU A 74 -6.85 -7.17 -8.13
CA LEU A 74 -6.42 -6.39 -6.97
C LEU A 74 -6.46 -7.23 -5.69
N ALA A 75 -5.62 -6.88 -4.72
CA ALA A 75 -5.67 -7.44 -3.37
C ALA A 75 -6.28 -6.43 -2.39
N ARG A 76 -6.93 -6.93 -1.34
CA ARG A 76 -7.36 -6.14 -0.18
C ARG A 76 -6.42 -6.42 0.99
N HIS A 77 -5.91 -5.37 1.60
CA HIS A 77 -5.17 -5.49 2.87
C HIS A 77 -6.19 -5.50 4.01
N LEU A 78 -6.61 -6.70 4.45
CA LEU A 78 -7.77 -6.90 5.34
C LEU A 78 -7.77 -6.04 6.61
N PRO A 79 -6.64 -5.79 7.30
CA PRO A 79 -6.62 -4.87 8.44
C PRO A 79 -7.20 -3.47 8.20
N TRP A 80 -7.17 -2.96 6.97
CA TRP A 80 -7.77 -1.65 6.63
C TRP A 80 -9.30 -1.66 6.61
N TYR A 81 -9.92 -2.83 6.73
CA TYR A 81 -11.38 -2.99 6.73
C TYR A 81 -11.93 -3.21 8.14
N TYR A 82 -11.07 -3.37 9.14
CA TYR A 82 -11.47 -3.58 10.52
C TYR A 82 -11.95 -2.28 11.16
N ASP A 83 -12.99 -2.38 12.00
CA ASP A 83 -13.39 -1.31 12.90
C ASP A 83 -12.52 -1.37 14.15
N LEU A 84 -11.48 -0.53 14.19
CA LEU A 84 -10.56 -0.48 15.32
C LEU A 84 -11.22 0.06 16.60
N SER A 85 -12.40 0.68 16.52
CA SER A 85 -13.17 1.08 17.71
C SER A 85 -13.91 -0.11 18.35
N LYS A 86 -14.07 -1.23 17.62
CA LYS A 86 -14.76 -2.44 18.05
C LYS A 86 -14.02 -3.70 17.58
N PRO A 87 -12.77 -3.92 18.02
CA PRO A 87 -11.98 -5.06 17.58
C PRO A 87 -12.59 -6.38 18.07
N SER A 88 -12.49 -7.43 17.26
CA SER A 88 -12.75 -8.80 17.73
C SER A 88 -11.69 -9.21 18.76
N ALA A 89 -11.95 -10.26 19.53
CA ALA A 89 -10.98 -10.78 20.50
C ALA A 89 -9.63 -11.16 19.86
N GLU A 90 -9.66 -11.69 18.63
CA GLU A 90 -8.44 -12.01 17.86
C GLU A 90 -7.66 -10.75 17.47
N ILE A 91 -8.35 -9.72 16.95
CA ILE A 91 -7.72 -8.45 16.53
C ILE A 91 -7.14 -7.73 17.74
N ASP A 92 -7.89 -7.68 18.84
CA ASP A 92 -7.43 -7.09 20.11
C ASP A 92 -6.19 -7.81 20.64
N TYR A 93 -6.20 -9.15 20.63
CA TYR A 93 -5.03 -9.95 21.01
C TYR A 93 -3.83 -9.66 20.09
N TYR A 94 -4.03 -9.65 18.78
CA TYR A 94 -2.96 -9.38 17.82
C TYR A 94 -2.36 -7.99 18.03
N ASN A 95 -3.18 -6.95 18.14
CA ASN A 95 -2.70 -5.57 18.32
C ASN A 95 -1.95 -5.36 19.65
N LYS A 96 -2.33 -6.08 20.72
CA LYS A 96 -1.65 -6.03 22.01
C LYS A 96 -0.29 -6.74 22.03
N ASN A 97 -0.11 -7.77 21.21
CA ASN A 97 1.06 -8.64 21.24
C ASN A 97 1.99 -8.48 20.04
N ALA A 98 1.53 -7.86 18.96
CA ALA A 98 2.36 -7.56 17.79
C ALA A 98 3.37 -6.46 18.10
N ASP A 99 4.56 -6.58 17.51
CA ASP A 99 5.58 -5.53 17.61
C ASP A 99 5.08 -4.26 16.91
N GLN A 100 4.88 -3.21 17.71
CA GLN A 100 4.38 -1.92 17.25
C GLN A 100 5.37 -1.18 16.34
N LEU A 101 6.65 -1.59 16.33
CA LEU A 101 7.65 -1.07 15.40
C LEU A 101 7.50 -1.66 13.99
N ILE A 102 6.77 -2.76 13.85
CA ILE A 102 6.54 -3.44 12.58
C ILE A 102 5.13 -3.13 12.05
N SER A 103 4.15 -3.02 12.94
CA SER A 103 2.76 -2.73 12.60
C SER A 103 2.52 -1.22 12.39
N ASN A 104 2.48 -0.79 11.12
CA ASN A 104 2.33 0.64 10.78
C ASN A 104 0.88 1.14 10.76
N TRP A 105 -0.10 0.28 10.44
CA TRP A 105 -1.46 0.69 10.07
C TRP A 105 -2.56 0.24 11.05
N ASN A 106 -2.21 -0.56 12.07
CA ASN A 106 -3.22 -1.14 12.98
C ASN A 106 -3.31 -0.42 14.34
N ASN A 107 -2.48 0.60 14.56
CA ASN A 107 -2.45 1.37 15.81
C ASN A 107 -3.27 2.65 15.67
N GLU A 108 -3.86 3.14 16.76
CA GLU A 108 -4.56 4.44 16.75
C GLU A 108 -3.65 5.59 16.27
N ASN A 109 -2.37 5.53 16.62
CA ASN A 109 -1.38 6.53 16.24
C ASN A 109 -0.41 5.97 15.19
N LEU A 110 -0.32 6.65 14.05
CA LEU A 110 0.69 6.32 13.04
C LEU A 110 2.11 6.67 13.54
N PRO A 111 3.13 5.84 13.21
CA PRO A 111 4.52 6.14 13.49
C PRO A 111 4.98 7.47 12.89
N ALA A 112 5.95 8.13 13.54
CA ALA A 112 6.48 9.42 13.08
C ALA A 112 7.08 9.35 11.67
N SER A 113 7.73 8.23 11.33
CA SER A 113 8.29 7.96 10.00
C SER A 113 7.20 7.94 8.92
N VAL A 114 6.07 7.27 9.19
CA VAL A 114 4.91 7.22 8.28
C VAL A 114 4.32 8.63 8.11
N LYS A 115 4.13 9.36 9.22
CA LYS A 115 3.61 10.74 9.19
C LYS A 115 4.47 11.67 8.35
N ALA A 116 5.80 11.59 8.48
CA ALA A 116 6.72 12.42 7.69
C ALA A 116 6.59 12.16 6.17
N VAL A 117 6.47 10.89 5.78
CA VAL A 117 6.24 10.53 4.37
C VAL A 117 4.88 11.01 3.88
N LEU A 118 3.83 10.89 4.69
CA LEU A 118 2.49 11.38 4.35
C LEU A 118 2.46 12.89 4.11
N VAL A 119 3.16 13.69 4.93
CA VAL A 119 3.28 15.14 4.73
C VAL A 119 3.85 15.44 3.35
N LYS A 120 4.93 14.76 2.97
CA LYS A 120 5.55 14.91 1.64
C LYS A 120 4.58 14.52 0.53
N LEU A 121 3.92 13.37 0.64
CA LEU A 121 2.99 12.87 -0.39
C LEU A 121 1.77 13.79 -0.58
N ARG A 122 1.23 14.35 0.51
CA ARG A 122 0.12 15.32 0.43
C ARG A 122 0.54 16.58 -0.33
N ALA A 123 1.73 17.12 -0.02
CA ALA A 123 2.26 18.27 -0.74
C ALA A 123 2.47 17.97 -2.24
N GLU A 124 2.99 16.77 -2.56
CA GLU A 124 3.12 16.32 -3.95
C GLU A 124 1.78 16.19 -4.68
N ASN A 125 0.74 15.68 -4.01
CA ASN A 125 -0.59 15.52 -4.60
C ASN A 125 -1.22 16.89 -4.90
N ILE A 126 -1.16 17.84 -3.97
CA ILE A 126 -1.64 19.22 -4.16
C ILE A 126 -0.94 19.87 -5.36
N ALA A 127 0.39 19.76 -5.43
CA ALA A 127 1.18 20.34 -6.52
C ALA A 127 0.88 19.70 -7.89
N ARG A 128 0.35 18.47 -7.92
CA ARG A 128 -0.08 17.79 -9.17
C ARG A 128 -1.47 18.24 -9.59
N GLU A 129 -2.40 18.40 -8.66
CA GLU A 129 -3.75 18.88 -8.94
C GLU A 129 -3.75 20.31 -9.50
N GLN A 130 -2.84 21.17 -9.03
CA GLN A 130 -2.68 22.55 -9.53
C GLN A 130 -2.02 22.66 -10.92
N LYS A 131 -1.49 21.57 -11.47
CA LYS A 131 -0.85 21.52 -12.80
C LYS A 131 -1.78 20.99 -13.89
N ILE A 132 -3.03 20.65 -13.54
CA ILE A 132 -4.09 20.21 -14.44
C ILE A 132 -5.03 21.39 -14.67
#